data_AF-A0A0W0VCX9-F1
#
_entry.id   AF-A0A0W0VCX9-F1
#
_cell.length_a   1.000
_cell.length_b   1.000
_cell.length_c   1.000
_cell.angle_alpha   90.00
_cell.angle_beta   90.00
_cell.angle_gamma   90.00
#
_symmetry.space_group_name_H-M   'P 1'
#
loop_
_entity.id
_entity.type
_entity.pdbx_description
1 polymer ?
#
loop_
_entity_poly.entity_id
_entity_poly.type
_entity_poly.pdbx_seq_one_letter_code
_entity_poly.pdbx_strand_id
1 'polypeptide(L)'
;MPFQFFRPVIKKIDAALQTMTKASNPVVGVHIHKVKFPKVLWRIDGRCAQETSKVGFEALCSKEEVESITLDRLNNYQSFNLQRFGIGACESLKDLNKGYVEGNPGLASKRSIYGFYSKAFHLSQLRLVANTEGNERDYENEFIVVDAVNPKNFIFSTGPKYRDKLLNGLLVPNEMALFNSSLPKTLRLEDIQSVQTLLPWLVKNNAEEAAIRMTKTVYGHLSQEALKMHFKDNNYVGALIQDLLSASSNYIEQLETEFSEEVPASSGLSK
;
A
#
# COMPACT_ATOMS: atom_id res chain seq x y z
N MET A 1 31.42 -50.08 -18.99
CA MET A 1 31.01 -48.67 -19.16
C MET A 1 29.47 -48.55 -19.26
N PRO A 2 28.70 -48.64 -18.16
CA PRO A 2 27.22 -48.55 -18.21
C PRO A 2 26.66 -47.15 -17.91
N PHE A 3 27.47 -46.24 -17.36
CA PHE A 3 26.98 -44.94 -16.84
C PHE A 3 26.64 -43.88 -17.90
N GLN A 4 26.96 -44.09 -19.18
CA GLN A 4 26.66 -43.13 -20.25
C GLN A 4 25.24 -43.28 -20.83
N PHE A 5 24.63 -44.46 -20.75
CA PHE A 5 23.28 -44.73 -21.30
C PHE A 5 22.13 -44.19 -20.43
N PHE A 6 22.34 -44.02 -19.13
CA PHE A 6 21.31 -43.54 -18.20
C PHE A 6 21.23 -42.01 -18.10
N ARG A 7 22.28 -41.28 -18.51
CA ARG A 7 22.31 -39.80 -18.45
C ARG A 7 21.16 -39.11 -19.20
N PRO A 8 20.76 -39.52 -20.41
CA PRO A 8 19.64 -38.90 -21.11
C PRO A 8 18.28 -39.17 -20.46
N VAL A 9 18.11 -40.37 -19.88
CA VAL A 9 16.88 -40.78 -19.19
C VAL A 9 16.74 -40.03 -17.85
N ILE A 10 17.82 -39.95 -17.07
CA ILE A 10 17.87 -39.18 -15.83
C ILE A 10 17.59 -37.70 -16.11
N LYS A 11 18.22 -37.10 -17.15
CA LYS A 11 17.92 -35.71 -17.54
C LYS A 11 16.47 -35.47 -17.92
N LYS A 12 15.81 -36.43 -18.58
CA LYS A 12 14.38 -36.32 -18.92
C LYS A 12 13.48 -36.44 -17.69
N ILE A 13 13.82 -37.32 -16.75
CA ILE A 13 13.10 -37.47 -15.47
C ILE A 13 13.28 -36.20 -14.63
N ASP A 14 14.50 -35.68 -14.52
CA ASP A 14 14.78 -34.43 -13.81
C ASP A 14 14.03 -33.24 -14.43
N ALA A 15 14.01 -33.14 -15.76
CA ALA A 15 13.24 -32.11 -16.46
C ALA A 15 11.74 -32.25 -16.21
N ALA A 16 11.19 -33.46 -16.26
CA ALA A 16 9.77 -33.72 -15.99
C ALA A 16 9.41 -33.42 -14.53
N LEU A 17 10.24 -33.82 -13.56
CA LEU A 17 10.08 -33.48 -12.15
C LEU A 17 10.14 -31.97 -11.93
N GLN A 18 11.07 -31.26 -12.56
CA GLN A 18 11.13 -29.80 -12.50
C GLN A 18 9.89 -29.15 -13.09
N THR A 19 9.34 -29.69 -14.19
CA THR A 19 8.07 -29.21 -14.78
C THR A 19 6.90 -29.47 -13.84
N MET A 20 6.81 -30.63 -13.22
CA MET A 20 5.75 -30.97 -12.27
C MET A 20 5.80 -30.11 -11.00
N THR A 21 6.98 -29.92 -10.41
CA THR A 21 7.15 -29.05 -9.23
C THR A 21 6.81 -27.59 -9.54
N LYS A 22 7.15 -27.11 -10.74
CA LYS A 22 6.75 -25.77 -11.20
C LYS A 22 5.25 -25.66 -11.46
N ALA A 23 4.62 -26.73 -11.91
CA ALA A 23 3.17 -26.77 -12.09
C ALA A 23 2.42 -26.79 -10.75
N SER A 24 2.94 -27.45 -9.72
CA SER A 24 2.34 -27.50 -8.39
C SER A 24 2.57 -26.22 -7.57
N ASN A 25 3.67 -25.51 -7.81
CA ASN A 25 4.02 -24.28 -7.10
C ASN A 25 4.51 -23.19 -8.08
N PRO A 26 3.60 -22.59 -8.87
CA PRO A 26 3.98 -21.62 -9.88
C PRO A 26 4.54 -20.33 -9.27
N VAL A 27 5.42 -19.66 -10.01
CA VAL A 27 5.88 -18.31 -9.66
C VAL A 27 4.79 -17.31 -10.02
N VAL A 28 4.21 -16.67 -9.02
CA VAL A 28 3.12 -15.70 -9.16
C VAL A 28 3.62 -14.26 -9.07
N GLY A 29 4.77 -14.03 -8.44
CA GLY A 29 5.38 -12.70 -8.23
C GLY A 29 5.59 -11.91 -9.52
N VAL A 30 5.89 -12.59 -10.63
CA VAL A 30 6.03 -11.99 -11.97
C VAL A 30 4.78 -11.23 -12.44
N HIS A 31 3.60 -11.48 -11.87
CA HIS A 31 2.36 -10.79 -12.23
C HIS A 31 2.10 -9.52 -11.42
N ILE A 32 2.82 -9.30 -10.31
CA ILE A 32 2.56 -8.19 -9.37
C ILE A 32 2.59 -6.83 -10.08
N HIS A 33 3.56 -6.59 -10.96
CA HIS A 33 3.67 -5.32 -11.67
C HIS A 33 2.45 -4.99 -12.56
N LYS A 34 1.69 -6.00 -13.00
CA LYS A 34 0.49 -5.84 -13.84
C LYS A 34 -0.76 -5.48 -13.04
N VAL A 35 -0.79 -5.89 -11.77
CA VAL A 35 -1.95 -5.69 -10.88
C VAL A 35 -1.71 -4.60 -9.84
N LYS A 36 -0.54 -3.98 -9.83
CA LYS A 36 -0.19 -2.91 -8.90
C LYS A 36 -0.64 -1.55 -9.43
N PHE A 37 -1.46 -0.83 -8.67
CA PHE A 37 -2.00 0.48 -9.05
C PHE A 37 -2.02 1.45 -7.86
N PRO A 38 -1.96 2.78 -8.11
CA PRO A 38 -2.02 3.80 -7.06
C PRO A 38 -3.32 3.74 -6.26
N LYS A 39 -3.22 3.87 -4.94
CA LYS A 39 -4.37 3.81 -4.02
C LYS A 39 -4.11 4.56 -2.72
N VAL A 40 -5.18 4.99 -2.05
CA VAL A 40 -5.13 5.44 -0.65
C VAL A 40 -5.38 4.23 0.25
N LEU A 41 -4.58 4.11 1.30
CA LEU A 41 -4.47 2.91 2.12
C LEU A 41 -4.40 3.27 3.61
N TRP A 42 -4.99 2.41 4.42
CA TRP A 42 -5.04 2.45 5.87
C TRP A 42 -4.26 1.28 6.45
N ARG A 43 -3.42 1.54 7.45
CA ARG A 43 -2.60 0.52 8.09
C ARG A 43 -2.47 0.74 9.58
N ILE A 44 -2.41 -0.36 10.32
CA ILE A 44 -1.95 -0.38 11.71
C ILE A 44 -0.46 -0.75 11.76
N ASP A 45 0.38 0.11 12.35
CA ASP A 45 1.82 -0.10 12.46
C ASP A 45 2.31 0.14 13.90
N GLY A 46 3.37 -0.57 14.29
CA GLY A 46 3.95 -0.48 15.64
C GLY A 46 4.82 0.75 15.86
N ARG A 47 5.30 1.36 14.77
CA ARG A 47 6.06 2.60 14.83
C ARG A 47 5.16 3.79 15.13
N CYS A 48 5.76 4.84 15.69
CA CYS A 48 5.09 6.11 15.94
C CYS A 48 5.29 7.08 14.77
N ALA A 49 4.48 8.15 14.74
CA ALA A 49 4.50 9.15 13.67
C ALA A 49 5.90 9.76 13.44
N GLN A 50 6.69 9.92 14.51
CA GLN A 50 8.06 10.46 14.45
C GLN A 50 9.04 9.54 13.72
N GLU A 51 8.89 8.22 13.85
CA GLU A 51 9.76 7.26 13.16
C GLU A 51 9.36 7.18 11.68
N THR A 52 8.06 7.05 11.41
CA THR A 52 7.53 6.95 10.05
C THR A 52 7.70 8.24 9.25
N SER A 53 7.69 9.41 9.89
CA SER A 53 7.92 10.68 9.18
C SER A 53 9.36 10.88 8.69
N LYS A 54 10.32 10.11 9.22
CA LYS A 54 11.72 10.17 8.80
C LYS A 54 12.02 9.26 7.61
N VAL A 55 11.56 8.01 7.67
CA VAL A 55 11.95 6.97 6.71
C VAL A 55 10.78 6.40 5.91
N GLY A 56 9.55 6.66 6.34
CA GLY A 56 8.35 6.11 5.73
C GLY A 56 8.23 4.62 6.01
N PHE A 57 7.76 3.87 5.01
CA PHE A 57 7.81 2.41 5.05
C PHE A 57 8.81 1.89 4.03
N GLU A 58 9.73 1.04 4.47
CA GLU A 58 10.74 0.45 3.59
C GLU A 58 10.19 -0.79 2.90
N ALA A 59 10.67 -1.06 1.69
CA ALA A 59 10.38 -2.31 1.00
C ALA A 59 10.96 -3.49 1.79
N LEU A 60 10.19 -4.57 1.96
CA LEU A 60 10.63 -5.74 2.72
C LEU A 60 11.53 -6.69 1.92
N CYS A 61 11.48 -6.58 0.59
CA CYS A 61 12.17 -7.46 -0.34
C CYS A 61 12.69 -6.65 -1.53
N SER A 62 13.75 -7.15 -2.17
CA SER A 62 14.20 -6.61 -3.47
C SER A 62 13.16 -6.88 -4.57
N LYS A 63 13.30 -6.19 -5.70
CA LYS A 63 12.43 -6.43 -6.86
C LYS A 63 12.50 -7.87 -7.34
N GLU A 64 13.70 -8.44 -7.40
CA GLU A 64 13.96 -9.82 -7.81
C GLU A 64 13.34 -10.84 -6.84
N GLU A 65 13.38 -10.54 -5.54
CA GLU A 65 12.72 -11.35 -4.52
C GLU A 65 11.18 -11.28 -4.62
N VAL A 66 10.63 -10.13 -4.98
CA VAL A 66 9.19 -9.97 -5.24
C VAL A 66 8.78 -10.73 -6.50
N GLU A 67 9.55 -10.65 -7.57
CA GLU A 67 9.26 -11.35 -8.84
C GLU A 67 9.38 -12.88 -8.72
N SER A 68 10.18 -13.37 -7.77
CA SER A 68 10.36 -14.81 -7.51
C SER A 68 9.35 -15.43 -6.52
N ILE A 69 8.38 -14.65 -6.02
CA ILE A 69 7.33 -15.18 -5.12
C ILE A 69 6.56 -16.32 -5.80
N THR A 70 6.50 -17.46 -5.12
CA THR A 70 5.72 -18.64 -5.52
C THR A 70 4.34 -18.65 -4.89
N LEU A 71 3.43 -19.49 -5.41
CA LEU A 71 2.09 -19.68 -4.87
C LEU A 71 2.11 -20.14 -3.40
N ASP A 72 3.02 -21.06 -3.04
CA ASP A 72 3.18 -21.51 -1.65
C ASP A 72 3.61 -20.38 -0.72
N ARG A 73 4.56 -19.54 -1.15
CA ARG A 73 4.98 -18.38 -0.36
C ARG A 73 3.82 -17.40 -0.18
N LEU A 74 3.03 -17.18 -1.22
CA LEU A 74 1.83 -16.35 -1.16
C LEU A 74 0.79 -16.93 -0.18
N ASN A 75 0.54 -18.24 -0.24
CA ASN A 75 -0.38 -18.94 0.67
C ASN A 75 0.12 -18.90 2.13
N ASN A 76 1.42 -19.09 2.35
CA ASN A 76 2.04 -19.02 3.67
C ASN A 76 1.97 -17.61 4.27
N TYR A 77 2.19 -16.58 3.44
CA TYR A 77 1.97 -15.20 3.84
C TYR A 77 0.52 -14.96 4.26
N GLN A 78 -0.44 -15.30 3.40
CA GLN A 78 -1.84 -14.98 3.65
C GLN A 78 -2.38 -15.76 4.87
N SER A 79 -2.04 -17.04 5.00
CA SER A 79 -2.58 -17.93 6.04
C SER A 79 -1.86 -17.79 7.39
N PHE A 80 -0.57 -17.45 7.39
CA PHE A 80 0.26 -17.49 8.60
C PHE A 80 1.12 -16.25 8.82
N ASN A 81 1.05 -15.26 7.92
CA ASN A 81 1.88 -14.06 7.94
C ASN A 81 3.39 -14.39 7.95
N LEU A 82 3.76 -15.51 7.32
CA LEU A 82 5.14 -15.99 7.17
C LEU A 82 5.75 -15.46 5.87
N GLN A 83 7.09 -15.38 5.82
CA GLN A 83 7.84 -15.00 4.62
C GLN A 83 7.35 -13.70 3.96
N ARG A 84 7.01 -12.71 4.80
CA ARG A 84 6.48 -11.41 4.40
C ARG A 84 7.29 -10.82 3.26
N PHE A 85 6.60 -10.30 2.25
CA PHE A 85 7.21 -9.71 1.06
C PHE A 85 6.67 -8.30 0.77
N GLY A 86 5.74 -7.82 1.59
CA GLY A 86 5.18 -6.50 1.44
C GLY A 86 4.47 -6.04 2.71
N ILE A 87 3.98 -4.82 2.63
CA ILE A 87 3.28 -4.11 3.69
C ILE A 87 1.79 -4.25 3.44
N GLY A 88 1.11 -5.01 4.31
CA GLY A 88 -0.35 -5.13 4.33
C GLY A 88 -1.07 -3.85 4.75
N ALA A 89 -2.13 -3.50 4.03
CA ALA A 89 -2.99 -2.35 4.30
C ALA A 89 -4.41 -2.62 3.76
N CYS A 90 -5.37 -1.77 4.10
CA CYS A 90 -6.74 -1.85 3.59
C CYS A 90 -7.18 -0.51 2.98
N GLU A 91 -8.25 -0.50 2.20
CA GLU A 91 -8.79 0.72 1.57
C GLU A 91 -9.67 1.58 2.45
N SER A 92 -10.09 1.03 3.58
CA SER A 92 -10.98 1.71 4.49
C SER A 92 -10.63 1.31 5.91
N LEU A 93 -10.98 2.21 6.84
CA LEU A 93 -10.85 1.88 8.25
C LEU A 93 -11.80 0.74 8.65
N LYS A 94 -12.93 0.59 7.94
CA LYS A 94 -13.87 -0.52 8.16
C LYS A 94 -13.23 -1.88 7.85
N ASP A 95 -12.59 -2.00 6.68
CA ASP A 95 -11.89 -3.22 6.28
C ASP A 95 -10.72 -3.51 7.21
N LEU A 96 -9.96 -2.48 7.59
CA LEU A 96 -8.87 -2.62 8.56
C LEU A 96 -9.36 -3.09 9.94
N ASN A 97 -10.50 -2.57 10.39
CA ASN A 97 -11.09 -2.99 11.66
C ASN A 97 -11.54 -4.45 11.62
N LYS A 98 -12.28 -4.83 10.57
CA LYS A 98 -12.77 -6.21 10.40
C LYS A 98 -11.63 -7.22 10.22
N GLY A 99 -10.66 -6.91 9.36
CA GLY A 99 -9.57 -7.82 9.01
C GLY A 99 -8.49 -7.94 10.09
N TYR A 100 -8.16 -6.85 10.79
CA TYR A 100 -7.00 -6.83 11.69
C TYR A 100 -7.36 -6.59 13.16
N VAL A 101 -8.22 -5.61 13.44
CA VAL A 101 -8.50 -5.19 14.82
C VAL A 101 -9.29 -6.24 15.57
N GLU A 102 -10.37 -6.74 14.98
CA GLU A 102 -11.27 -7.71 15.62
C GLU A 102 -10.56 -9.04 15.89
N GLY A 103 -9.71 -9.48 14.97
CA GLY A 103 -8.92 -10.70 15.13
C GLY A 103 -7.73 -10.58 16.10
N ASN A 104 -7.22 -9.36 16.36
CA ASN A 104 -6.02 -9.14 17.15
C ASN A 104 -6.12 -7.90 18.09
N PRO A 105 -7.14 -7.81 18.96
CA PRO A 105 -7.44 -6.57 19.70
C PRO A 105 -6.29 -6.12 20.62
N GLY A 106 -5.64 -7.07 21.31
CA GLY A 106 -4.51 -6.77 22.19
C GLY A 106 -3.31 -6.20 21.44
N LEU A 107 -3.05 -6.67 20.22
CA LEU A 107 -1.97 -6.17 19.38
C LEU A 107 -2.31 -4.82 18.75
N ALA A 108 -3.55 -4.66 18.28
CA ALA A 108 -4.04 -3.43 17.66
C ALA A 108 -4.12 -2.25 18.64
N SER A 109 -4.44 -2.51 19.92
CA SER A 109 -4.56 -1.46 20.95
C SER A 109 -3.27 -0.69 21.24
N LYS A 110 -2.11 -1.26 20.91
CA LYS A 110 -0.78 -0.68 21.18
C LYS A 110 -0.13 -0.04 19.95
N ARG A 111 -0.88 0.13 18.86
CA ARG A 111 -0.34 0.52 17.56
C ARG A 111 -1.01 1.78 17.01
N SER A 112 -0.30 2.45 16.13
CA SER A 112 -0.78 3.66 15.46
C SER A 112 -1.57 3.28 14.21
N ILE A 113 -2.59 4.07 13.88
CA ILE A 113 -3.34 3.96 12.61
C ILE A 113 -2.80 5.03 11.67
N TYR A 114 -2.44 4.64 10.46
CA TYR A 114 -1.94 5.50 9.41
C TYR A 114 -2.87 5.50 8.20
N GLY A 115 -2.99 6.67 7.56
CA GLY A 115 -3.49 6.80 6.20
C GLY A 115 -2.39 7.35 5.29
N PHE A 116 -2.19 6.72 4.15
CA PHE A 116 -1.16 7.08 3.18
C PHE A 116 -1.59 6.68 1.77
N TYR A 117 -0.85 7.10 0.75
CA TYR A 117 -1.07 6.61 -0.62
C TYR A 117 0.20 5.99 -1.22
N SER A 118 0.01 4.87 -1.93
CA SER A 118 1.08 4.13 -2.59
C SER A 118 0.52 3.27 -3.71
N LYS A 119 1.41 2.65 -4.49
CA LYS A 119 1.03 1.62 -5.45
C LYS A 119 0.89 0.28 -4.71
N ALA A 120 -0.28 -0.34 -4.81
CA ALA A 120 -0.57 -1.62 -4.17
C ALA A 120 -1.37 -2.53 -5.09
N PHE A 121 -1.52 -3.79 -4.70
CA PHE A 121 -2.37 -4.75 -5.38
C PHE A 121 -3.19 -5.54 -4.37
N HIS A 122 -4.38 -5.97 -4.78
CA HIS A 122 -5.18 -6.89 -3.97
C HIS A 122 -4.72 -8.33 -4.20
N LEU A 123 -4.66 -9.15 -3.14
CA LEU A 123 -4.22 -10.54 -3.27
C LEU A 123 -5.10 -11.36 -4.23
N SER A 124 -6.41 -11.17 -4.19
CA SER A 124 -7.32 -11.88 -5.11
C SER A 124 -7.12 -11.48 -6.57
N GLN A 125 -6.70 -10.25 -6.86
CA GLN A 125 -6.39 -9.81 -8.23
C GLN A 125 -5.10 -10.46 -8.74
N LEU A 126 -4.09 -10.60 -7.88
CA LEU A 126 -2.88 -11.34 -8.21
C LEU A 126 -3.22 -12.79 -8.55
N ARG A 127 -4.06 -13.44 -7.72
CA ARG A 127 -4.50 -14.83 -7.94
C ARG A 127 -5.26 -15.00 -9.25
N LEU A 128 -6.15 -14.05 -9.55
CA LEU A 128 -6.91 -14.04 -10.80
C LEU A 128 -5.99 -13.96 -12.02
N VAL A 129 -5.04 -13.02 -12.03
CA VAL A 129 -4.09 -12.86 -13.17
C VAL A 129 -3.10 -14.02 -13.26
N ALA A 130 -2.75 -14.65 -12.14
CA ALA A 130 -1.93 -15.85 -12.09
C ALA A 130 -2.71 -17.14 -12.41
N ASN A 131 -4.03 -17.07 -12.63
CA ASN A 131 -4.92 -18.21 -12.85
C ASN A 131 -4.80 -19.28 -11.74
N THR A 132 -4.86 -18.82 -10.49
CA THR A 132 -4.81 -19.65 -9.28
C THR A 132 -6.10 -19.50 -8.47
N GLU A 133 -6.41 -20.50 -7.65
CA GLU A 133 -7.59 -20.47 -6.78
C GLU A 133 -7.50 -19.35 -5.73
N GLY A 134 -8.68 -18.83 -5.37
CA GLY A 134 -8.86 -17.88 -4.27
C GLY A 134 -8.45 -18.50 -2.93
N ASN A 135 -8.16 -17.66 -1.95
CA ASN A 135 -7.84 -18.08 -0.59
C ASN A 135 -8.99 -17.75 0.36
N GLU A 136 -9.16 -18.58 1.40
CA GLU A 136 -10.20 -18.38 2.41
C GLU A 136 -10.12 -17.02 3.11
N ARG A 137 -8.96 -16.35 3.12
CA ARG A 137 -8.75 -15.02 3.71
C ARG A 137 -8.86 -13.86 2.73
N ASP A 138 -9.30 -14.10 1.50
CA ASP A 138 -9.58 -13.01 0.56
C ASP A 138 -10.67 -12.04 1.10
N TYR A 139 -11.44 -12.43 2.13
CA TYR A 139 -12.39 -11.56 2.83
C TYR A 139 -11.75 -10.41 3.63
N GLU A 140 -10.45 -10.48 3.91
CA GLU A 140 -9.74 -9.45 4.69
C GLU A 140 -9.54 -8.15 3.88
N ASN A 141 -9.83 -8.18 2.58
CA ASN A 141 -9.69 -7.03 1.67
C ASN A 141 -8.28 -6.40 1.73
N GLU A 142 -7.25 -7.25 1.89
CA GLU A 142 -5.88 -6.81 2.07
C GLU A 142 -5.24 -6.39 0.74
N PHE A 143 -4.63 -5.20 0.76
CA PHE A 143 -3.76 -4.68 -0.27
C PHE A 143 -2.31 -4.78 0.18
N ILE A 144 -1.44 -5.21 -0.75
CA ILE A 144 -0.01 -5.34 -0.50
C ILE A 144 0.75 -4.24 -1.22
N VAL A 145 1.58 -3.53 -0.46
CA VAL A 145 2.58 -2.59 -0.98
C VAL A 145 3.95 -3.28 -0.93
N VAL A 146 4.58 -3.45 -2.09
CA VAL A 146 5.92 -4.06 -2.20
C VAL A 146 7.05 -3.03 -2.34
N ASP A 147 6.70 -1.78 -2.66
CA ASP A 147 7.67 -0.68 -2.78
C ASP A 147 7.80 0.08 -1.45
N ALA A 148 8.84 0.90 -1.33
CA ALA A 148 8.93 1.86 -0.26
C ALA A 148 7.81 2.93 -0.35
N VAL A 149 7.28 3.34 0.79
CA VAL A 149 6.32 4.45 0.93
C VAL A 149 7.06 5.68 1.42
N ASN A 150 7.11 6.72 0.60
CA ASN A 150 7.75 7.98 0.96
C ASN A 150 7.05 8.65 2.16
N PRO A 151 7.78 9.22 3.14
CA PRO A 151 7.20 9.99 4.25
C PRO A 151 6.19 11.07 3.83
N LYS A 152 6.40 11.71 2.68
CA LYS A 152 5.50 12.75 2.15
C LYS A 152 4.13 12.21 1.73
N ASN A 153 3.99 10.90 1.54
CA ASN A 153 2.73 10.28 1.12
C ASN A 153 1.81 9.94 2.30
N PHE A 154 2.23 10.19 3.54
CA PHE A 154 1.39 10.02 4.72
C PHE A 154 0.47 11.22 4.89
N ILE A 155 -0.82 10.94 5.13
CA ILE A 155 -1.90 11.92 5.21
C ILE A 155 -2.33 12.12 6.67
N PHE A 156 -2.37 11.04 7.44
CA PHE A 156 -2.68 11.14 8.86
C PHE A 156 -2.05 10.00 9.66
N SER A 157 -1.92 10.24 10.96
CA SER A 157 -1.66 9.20 11.96
C SER A 157 -2.41 9.51 13.25
N THR A 158 -2.87 8.46 13.93
CA THR A 158 -3.30 8.52 15.33
C THR A 158 -2.62 7.41 16.11
N GLY A 159 -1.87 7.79 17.14
CA GLY A 159 -1.20 6.87 18.03
C GLY A 159 -2.14 6.13 18.98
N PRO A 160 -1.61 5.12 19.72
CA PRO A 160 -2.40 4.25 20.58
C PRO A 160 -3.27 4.99 21.60
N LYS A 161 -2.76 6.09 22.16
CA LYS A 161 -3.43 6.93 23.16
C LYS A 161 -4.76 7.52 22.68
N TYR A 162 -4.90 7.76 21.39
CA TYR A 162 -6.07 8.44 20.81
C TYR A 162 -6.98 7.50 20.02
N ARG A 163 -6.54 6.26 19.80
CA ARG A 163 -7.25 5.29 18.96
C ARG A 163 -8.69 5.05 19.39
N ASP A 164 -8.94 4.74 20.66
CA ASP A 164 -10.30 4.47 21.13
C ASP A 164 -11.17 5.72 21.07
N LYS A 165 -10.59 6.91 21.26
CA LYS A 165 -11.30 8.18 21.07
C LYS A 165 -11.69 8.37 19.60
N LEU A 166 -10.76 8.13 18.67
CA LEU A 166 -11.00 8.19 17.24
C LEU A 166 -12.10 7.21 16.83
N LEU A 167 -12.01 5.94 17.24
CA LEU A 167 -12.99 4.90 16.89
C LEU A 167 -14.39 5.19 17.47
N ASN A 168 -14.46 5.93 18.58
CA ASN A 168 -15.72 6.45 19.15
C ASN A 168 -16.18 7.78 18.52
N GLY A 169 -15.55 8.21 17.41
CA GLY A 169 -15.94 9.42 16.68
C GLY A 169 -15.46 10.74 17.28
N LEU A 170 -14.64 10.71 18.35
CA LEU A 170 -14.13 11.93 18.95
C LEU A 170 -13.03 12.56 18.09
N LEU A 171 -12.90 13.89 18.23
CA LEU A 171 -11.82 14.65 17.62
C LEU A 171 -10.48 14.31 18.30
N VAL A 172 -9.49 13.95 17.50
CA VAL A 172 -8.15 13.58 17.97
C VAL A 172 -7.06 14.30 17.17
N PRO A 173 -5.83 14.41 17.70
CA PRO A 173 -4.71 14.96 16.96
C PRO A 173 -4.36 14.12 15.73
N ASN A 174 -4.03 14.79 14.63
CA ASN A 174 -3.30 14.19 13.52
C ASN A 174 -1.80 14.29 13.82
N GLU A 175 -1.18 13.18 14.23
CA GLU A 175 0.22 13.19 14.61
C GLU A 175 1.17 13.44 13.43
N MET A 176 0.73 13.18 12.18
CA MET A 176 1.52 13.51 11.00
C MET A 176 1.62 15.01 10.75
N ALA A 177 0.67 15.81 11.24
CA ALA A 177 0.69 17.27 11.10
C ALA A 177 1.86 17.94 11.86
N LEU A 178 2.49 17.23 12.80
CA LEU A 178 3.71 17.67 13.48
C LEU A 178 4.94 17.66 12.55
N PHE A 179 4.90 16.86 11.49
CA PHE A 179 6.02 16.65 10.57
C PHE A 179 5.71 17.13 9.14
N ASN A 180 4.44 17.41 8.86
CA ASN A 180 3.99 18.00 7.61
C ASN A 180 2.90 19.05 7.90
N SER A 181 3.28 20.31 7.87
CA SER A 181 2.40 21.45 8.19
C SER A 181 1.28 21.67 7.18
N SER A 182 1.35 21.06 5.99
CA SER A 182 0.26 21.10 5.00
C SER A 182 -0.92 20.22 5.38
N LEU A 183 -0.81 19.38 6.42
CA LEU A 183 -1.87 18.48 6.87
C LEU A 183 -2.75 19.11 7.95
N PRO A 184 -4.05 18.76 8.00
CA PRO A 184 -4.93 19.21 9.08
C PRO A 184 -4.44 18.68 10.43
N LYS A 185 -4.50 19.52 11.48
CA LYS A 185 -3.98 19.21 12.82
C LYS A 185 -4.81 18.20 13.60
N THR A 186 -6.05 17.98 13.20
CA THR A 186 -7.01 17.11 13.90
C THR A 186 -7.86 16.34 12.92
N LEU A 187 -8.30 15.14 13.31
CA LEU A 187 -9.22 14.31 12.56
C LEU A 187 -10.28 13.68 13.47
N ARG A 188 -11.39 13.27 12.87
CA ARG A 188 -12.41 12.38 13.44
C ARG A 188 -12.53 11.13 12.58
N LEU A 189 -13.25 10.14 13.10
CA LEU A 189 -13.58 8.93 12.35
C LEU A 189 -14.20 9.25 10.99
N GLU A 190 -15.23 10.11 10.99
CA GLU A 190 -16.00 10.50 9.81
C GLU A 190 -15.15 11.13 8.71
N ASP A 191 -14.04 11.78 9.07
CA ASP A 191 -13.11 12.39 8.12
C ASP A 191 -12.33 11.33 7.33
N ILE A 192 -12.01 10.20 7.95
CA ILE A 192 -11.02 9.25 7.42
C ILE A 192 -11.60 7.84 7.15
N GLN A 193 -12.93 7.69 7.06
CA GLN A 193 -13.53 6.37 6.85
C GLN A 193 -13.19 5.78 5.48
N SER A 194 -13.08 6.65 4.47
CA SER A 194 -12.73 6.28 3.10
C SER A 194 -12.12 7.49 2.37
N VAL A 195 -11.67 7.27 1.13
CA VAL A 195 -11.27 8.38 0.25
C VAL A 195 -12.38 9.43 0.10
N GLN A 196 -13.65 8.99 0.05
CA GLN A 196 -14.79 9.88 -0.20
C GLN A 196 -14.96 10.92 0.90
N THR A 197 -14.52 10.63 2.12
CA THR A 197 -14.55 11.57 3.25
C THR A 197 -13.20 12.26 3.43
N LEU A 198 -12.11 11.56 3.14
CA LEU A 198 -10.74 12.05 3.35
C LEU A 198 -10.42 13.25 2.47
N LEU A 199 -10.80 13.21 1.18
CA LEU A 199 -10.49 14.29 0.26
C LEU A 199 -11.25 15.58 0.60
N PRO A 200 -12.57 15.57 0.85
CA PRO A 200 -13.28 16.74 1.37
C PRO A 200 -12.70 17.26 2.69
N TRP A 201 -12.28 16.38 3.60
CA TRP A 201 -11.66 16.78 4.86
C TRP A 201 -10.35 17.56 4.65
N LEU A 202 -9.49 17.12 3.73
CA LEU A 202 -8.26 17.84 3.40
C LEU A 202 -8.58 19.26 2.90
N VAL A 203 -9.49 19.37 1.93
CA VAL A 203 -9.84 20.67 1.32
C VAL A 203 -10.50 21.61 2.32
N LYS A 204 -11.45 21.12 3.13
CA LYS A 204 -12.12 21.90 4.18
C LYS A 204 -11.16 22.47 5.22
N ASN A 205 -10.00 21.85 5.42
CA ASN A 205 -9.01 22.25 6.39
C ASN A 205 -7.80 22.96 5.76
N ASN A 206 -7.95 23.53 4.55
CA ASN A 206 -6.91 24.26 3.83
C ASN A 206 -5.64 23.43 3.56
N ALA A 207 -5.79 22.10 3.43
CA ALA A 207 -4.71 21.18 3.07
C ALA A 207 -4.68 20.91 1.56
N GLU A 208 -4.83 21.96 0.75
CA GLU A 208 -4.97 21.86 -0.71
C GLU A 208 -3.75 21.20 -1.36
N GLU A 209 -2.54 21.52 -0.92
CA GLU A 209 -1.32 20.91 -1.45
C GLU A 209 -1.32 19.38 -1.28
N ALA A 210 -1.67 18.89 -0.09
CA ALA A 210 -1.78 17.46 0.19
C ALA A 210 -2.91 16.82 -0.64
N ALA A 211 -4.04 17.51 -0.79
CA ALA A 211 -5.17 17.06 -1.59
C ALA A 211 -4.80 16.92 -3.08
N ILE A 212 -4.14 17.93 -3.66
CA ILE A 212 -3.69 17.93 -5.06
C ILE A 212 -2.67 16.81 -5.27
N ARG A 213 -1.66 16.69 -4.39
CA ARG A 213 -0.59 15.68 -4.49
C ARG A 213 -1.15 14.26 -4.44
N MET A 214 -2.02 13.97 -3.47
CA MET A 214 -2.71 12.69 -3.36
C MET A 214 -3.55 12.43 -4.62
N THR A 215 -4.35 13.41 -5.05
CA THR A 215 -5.26 13.25 -6.18
C THR A 215 -4.52 12.99 -7.48
N LYS A 216 -3.47 13.77 -7.79
CA LYS A 216 -2.62 13.55 -8.97
C LYS A 216 -1.95 12.18 -8.94
N THR A 217 -1.44 11.75 -7.79
CA THR A 217 -0.78 10.44 -7.65
C THR A 217 -1.75 9.29 -7.84
N VAL A 218 -2.93 9.36 -7.21
CA VAL A 218 -3.89 8.25 -7.19
C VAL A 218 -4.73 8.20 -8.46
N TYR A 219 -5.12 9.35 -9.01
CA TYR A 219 -6.13 9.45 -10.07
C TYR A 219 -5.63 10.06 -11.38
N GLY A 220 -4.44 10.67 -11.40
CA GLY A 220 -3.95 11.40 -12.58
C GLY A 220 -3.70 10.53 -13.82
N HIS A 221 -3.72 9.20 -13.68
CA HIS A 221 -3.58 8.25 -14.78
C HIS A 221 -4.94 7.80 -15.38
N LEU A 222 -6.07 8.17 -14.77
CA LEU A 222 -7.40 7.77 -15.22
C LEU A 222 -7.95 8.75 -16.26
N SER A 223 -8.67 8.23 -17.26
CA SER A 223 -9.42 9.08 -18.19
C SER A 223 -10.62 9.74 -17.50
N GLN A 224 -11.17 10.79 -18.10
CA GLN A 224 -12.37 11.45 -17.55
C GLN A 224 -13.57 10.49 -17.44
N GLU A 225 -13.73 9.59 -18.41
CA GLU A 225 -14.77 8.55 -18.40
C GLU A 225 -14.55 7.57 -17.25
N ALA A 226 -13.31 7.13 -17.04
CA ALA A 226 -12.95 6.24 -15.93
C ALA A 226 -13.22 6.91 -14.57
N LEU A 227 -12.90 8.20 -14.42
CA LEU A 227 -13.21 8.97 -13.21
C LEU A 227 -14.73 9.07 -12.95
N LYS A 228 -15.51 9.39 -13.99
CA LYS A 228 -16.99 9.45 -13.88
C LYS A 228 -17.57 8.11 -13.48
N MET A 229 -17.06 7.01 -14.02
CA MET A 229 -17.51 5.66 -13.65
C MET A 229 -17.09 5.28 -12.23
N HIS A 230 -15.88 5.63 -11.81
CA HIS A 230 -15.35 5.32 -10.49
C HIS A 230 -16.11 6.06 -9.37
N PHE A 231 -16.59 7.29 -9.64
CA PHE A 231 -17.32 8.12 -8.68
C PHE A 231 -18.78 8.35 -9.05
N LYS A 232 -19.39 7.44 -9.82
CA LYS A 232 -20.78 7.58 -10.33
C LYS A 232 -21.82 7.80 -9.22
N ASP A 233 -21.57 7.24 -8.04
CA ASP A 233 -22.48 7.30 -6.89
C ASP A 233 -22.14 8.48 -5.95
N ASN A 234 -21.09 9.25 -6.25
CA ASN A 234 -20.63 10.40 -5.47
C ASN A 234 -20.09 11.53 -6.38
N ASN A 235 -21.02 12.21 -7.06
CA ASN A 235 -20.72 13.28 -8.01
C ASN A 235 -19.90 14.43 -7.39
N TYR A 236 -20.10 14.72 -6.10
CA TYR A 236 -19.35 15.76 -5.41
C TYR A 236 -17.85 15.44 -5.34
N VAL A 237 -17.50 14.23 -4.89
CA VAL A 237 -16.09 13.78 -4.83
C VAL A 237 -15.51 13.67 -6.24
N GLY A 238 -16.29 13.18 -7.20
CA GLY A 238 -15.88 13.13 -8.60
C GLY A 238 -15.53 14.51 -9.18
N ALA A 239 -16.35 15.53 -8.92
CA ALA A 239 -16.09 16.91 -9.32
C ALA A 239 -14.84 17.48 -8.62
N LEU A 240 -14.73 17.27 -7.30
CA LEU A 240 -13.58 17.73 -6.52
C LEU A 240 -12.25 17.16 -7.06
N ILE A 241 -12.23 15.89 -7.45
CA ILE A 241 -11.06 15.27 -8.07
C ILE A 241 -10.72 15.93 -9.40
N GLN A 242 -11.71 16.21 -10.25
CA GLN A 242 -11.49 16.88 -11.54
C GLN A 242 -10.93 18.30 -11.34
N ASP A 243 -11.43 19.04 -10.36
CA ASP A 243 -10.95 20.38 -10.02
C ASP A 243 -9.49 20.33 -9.55
N LEU A 244 -9.17 19.41 -8.64
CA LEU A 244 -7.81 19.24 -8.10
C LEU A 244 -6.80 18.72 -9.15
N LEU A 245 -7.25 17.91 -10.11
CA LEU A 245 -6.42 17.50 -11.25
C LEU A 245 -6.15 18.67 -12.21
N SER A 246 -7.12 19.57 -12.35
CA SER A 246 -7.03 20.75 -13.22
C SER A 246 -6.25 21.91 -12.57
N ALA A 247 -6.09 21.91 -11.25
CA ALA A 247 -5.25 22.87 -10.53
C ALA A 247 -3.81 22.81 -11.07
N SER A 248 -3.39 23.91 -11.71
CA SER A 248 -2.20 24.00 -12.56
C SER A 248 -0.91 23.66 -11.82
N SER A 249 -0.01 22.98 -12.54
CA SER A 249 1.26 22.42 -12.07
C SER A 249 2.32 23.45 -11.65
N ASN A 250 2.04 24.77 -11.69
CA ASN A 250 2.99 25.79 -11.22
C ASN A 250 3.33 25.66 -9.73
N TYR A 251 2.45 25.05 -8.93
CA TYR A 251 2.72 24.77 -7.51
C TYR A 251 3.62 23.53 -7.30
N ILE A 252 3.69 22.61 -8.28
CA ILE A 252 4.42 21.34 -8.15
C ILE A 252 5.77 21.37 -8.87
N GLU A 253 5.91 22.08 -9.99
CA GLU A 253 7.22 22.20 -10.67
C GLU A 253 8.26 22.92 -9.81
N GLN A 254 7.86 23.89 -8.97
CA GLN A 254 8.72 24.49 -7.93
C GLN A 254 9.11 23.48 -6.83
N LEU A 255 8.23 22.52 -6.52
CA LEU A 255 8.46 21.47 -5.51
C LEU A 255 9.13 20.19 -6.07
N GLU A 256 9.43 20.12 -7.36
CA GLU A 256 10.21 19.03 -7.95
C GLU A 256 11.62 19.49 -8.36
N THR A 257 11.78 20.78 -8.72
CA THR A 257 13.09 21.39 -8.98
C THR A 257 13.93 21.59 -7.70
N GLU A 258 13.31 21.83 -6.54
CA GLU A 258 14.03 21.84 -5.24
C GLU A 258 14.44 20.44 -4.73
N PHE A 259 14.00 19.35 -5.38
CA PHE A 259 14.19 17.97 -4.88
C PHE A 259 14.98 17.06 -5.83
N SER A 260 15.57 17.62 -6.89
CA SER A 260 16.49 16.92 -7.77
C SER A 260 17.96 17.10 -7.39
N GLU A 261 18.28 17.93 -6.38
CA GLU A 261 19.64 18.06 -5.85
C GLU A 261 19.90 17.05 -4.71
N GLU A 262 20.55 15.96 -5.12
CA GLU A 262 21.55 15.16 -4.40
C GLU A 262 21.24 14.74 -2.94
N VAL A 263 20.83 13.47 -2.78
CA VAL A 263 21.36 12.65 -1.68
C VAL A 263 22.78 12.27 -2.09
N PRO A 264 23.85 12.76 -1.42
CA PRO A 264 25.18 12.30 -1.72
C PRO A 264 25.25 10.81 -1.40
N ALA A 265 25.72 10.01 -2.35
CA ALA A 265 26.15 8.65 -2.08
C ALA A 265 27.18 8.72 -0.94
N SER A 266 26.80 8.27 0.26
CA SER A 266 27.74 8.18 1.37
C SER A 266 28.82 7.17 0.97
N SER A 267 29.97 7.73 0.65
CA SER A 267 31.25 7.04 0.52
C SER A 267 31.51 6.20 1.77
N GLY A 268 32.06 5.00 1.53
CA GLY A 268 32.49 4.11 2.59
C GLY A 268 33.42 4.80 3.56
N LEU A 269 33.15 4.60 4.85
CA LEU A 269 34.12 4.83 5.90
C LEU A 269 34.35 3.51 6.62
N SER A 270 35.60 3.10 6.53
CA SER A 270 36.25 2.03 7.25
C SER A 270 36.01 2.10 8.75
N LYS A 271 35.89 0.93 9.37
CA LYS A 271 36.80 0.47 10.43
C LYS A 271 37.01 -1.03 10.27
#